data_AF-A0A7H4PGM1-F1
#
_entry.id   AF-A0A7H4PGM1-F1
#
_cell.length_a   1.000
_cell.length_b   1.000
_cell.length_c   1.000
_cell.angle_alpha   90.00
_cell.angle_beta   90.00
_cell.angle_gamma   90.00
#
_symmetry.space_group_name_H-M   'P 1'
#
loop_
_entity.id
_entity.type
_entity.pdbx_description
1 polymer ?
#
loop_
_entity_poly.entity_id
_entity_poly.type
_entity_poly.pdbx_seq_one_letter_code
_entity_poly.pdbx_strand_id
1 'polypeptide(L)'
;MWLKVTDPLPPSARLMRIRAVALRDMNDFMLLAQLVEAVRHVTDVTFSHLELPWLPWARQDRHMVPGDSFALKVFARQLNTLGFDKVVVLDPHSDGRSGGSQ
;
A
#
# COMPACT_ATOMS: atom_id res chain seq x y z
N MET A 1 -1.97 19.04 -1.55
CA MET A 1 -2.60 18.89 -2.88
C MET A 1 -3.71 17.87 -2.73
N TRP A 2 -4.92 18.19 -3.22
CA TRP A 2 -6.05 17.26 -3.20
C TRP A 2 -5.94 16.32 -4.40
N LEU A 3 -5.98 15.02 -4.16
CA LEU A 3 -6.03 14.03 -5.24
C LEU A 3 -7.42 14.07 -5.89
N LYS A 4 -7.46 14.00 -7.23
CA LYS A 4 -8.71 13.90 -7.99
C LYS A 4 -8.63 12.74 -8.97
N VAL A 5 -9.61 11.85 -8.93
CA VAL A 5 -9.78 10.80 -9.93
C VAL A 5 -10.27 11.45 -11.23
N THR A 6 -9.59 11.18 -12.33
CA THR A 6 -9.84 11.85 -13.63
C THR A 6 -10.97 11.20 -14.42
N ASP A 7 -11.10 9.88 -14.32
CA ASP A 7 -12.09 9.11 -15.07
C ASP A 7 -13.35 8.88 -14.24
N PRO A 8 -14.52 8.81 -14.88
CA PRO A 8 -15.76 8.49 -14.17
C PRO A 8 -15.67 7.08 -13.57
N LEU A 9 -15.93 7.00 -12.27
CA LEU A 9 -15.99 5.73 -11.55
C LEU A 9 -17.42 5.17 -11.58
N PRO A 10 -17.59 3.84 -11.69
CA PRO A 10 -18.91 3.23 -11.61
C PRO A 10 -19.49 3.36 -10.19
N PRO A 11 -20.83 3.33 -10.03
CA PRO A 11 -21.47 3.40 -8.71
C PRO A 11 -21.19 2.15 -7.85
N SER A 12 -20.86 1.02 -8.46
CA SER A 12 -20.43 -0.19 -7.76
C SER A 12 -19.32 -0.91 -8.54
N ALA A 13 -18.44 -1.60 -7.81
CA ALA A 13 -17.37 -2.40 -8.36
C ALA A 13 -17.13 -3.66 -7.52
N ARG A 14 -17.07 -4.83 -8.19
CA ARG A 14 -16.72 -6.09 -7.52
C ARG A 14 -15.27 -6.10 -7.02
N LEU A 15 -14.38 -5.38 -7.70
CA LEU A 15 -12.94 -5.38 -7.41
C LEU A 15 -12.36 -3.97 -7.56
N MET A 16 -11.75 -3.47 -6.49
CA MET A 16 -10.85 -2.32 -6.53
C MET A 16 -9.40 -2.81 -6.41
N ARG A 17 -8.61 -2.63 -7.47
CA ARG A 17 -7.18 -2.94 -7.47
C ARG A 17 -6.35 -1.68 -7.45
N ILE A 18 -5.50 -1.54 -6.45
CA ILE A 18 -4.51 -0.45 -6.39
C ILE A 18 -3.11 -1.05 -6.47
N ARG A 19 -2.31 -0.54 -7.41
CA ARG A 19 -0.90 -0.92 -7.59
C ARG A 19 -0.05 0.30 -7.28
N ALA A 20 0.58 0.32 -6.12
CA ALA A 20 1.49 1.40 -5.78
C ALA A 20 2.88 1.05 -6.30
N VAL A 21 3.42 1.84 -7.23
CA VAL A 21 4.77 1.59 -7.81
C VAL A 21 5.87 1.83 -6.78
N ALA A 22 5.62 2.68 -5.79
CA ALA A 22 6.47 2.88 -4.63
C ALA A 22 5.67 3.54 -3.49
N LEU A 23 5.95 3.15 -2.25
CA LEU A 23 5.57 3.88 -1.04
C LEU A 23 6.88 4.27 -0.33
N ARG A 24 7.42 5.45 -0.61
CA ARG A 24 8.76 5.84 -0.12
C ARG A 24 8.70 6.57 1.21
N ASP A 25 7.65 7.35 1.39
CA ASP A 25 7.46 8.20 2.57
C ASP A 25 5.98 8.27 2.97
N MET A 26 5.69 9.12 3.97
CA MET A 26 4.32 9.33 4.44
C MET A 26 3.48 10.19 3.48
N ASN A 27 4.08 10.89 2.51
CA ASN A 27 3.33 11.59 1.48
C ASN A 27 2.75 10.59 0.48
N ASP A 28 3.53 9.59 0.06
CA ASP A 28 3.07 8.50 -0.81
C ASP A 28 1.93 7.72 -0.09
N PHE A 29 2.06 7.48 1.21
CA PHE A 29 0.99 6.88 2.02
C PHE A 29 -0.27 7.77 2.04
N MET A 30 -0.12 9.08 2.23
CA MET A 30 -1.26 9.99 2.26
C MET A 30 -1.95 10.10 0.90
N LEU A 31 -1.21 10.00 -0.21
CA LEU A 31 -1.79 9.91 -1.55
C LEU A 31 -2.59 8.62 -1.73
N LEU A 32 -2.07 7.48 -1.29
CA LEU A 32 -2.80 6.21 -1.28
C LEU A 32 -4.09 6.30 -0.46
N ALA A 33 -4.01 6.90 0.73
CA ALA A 33 -5.16 7.04 1.61
C ALA A 33 -6.24 7.96 1.01
N GLN A 34 -5.85 9.09 0.40
CA GLN A 34 -6.77 9.95 -0.34
C GLN A 34 -7.40 9.23 -1.54
N LEU A 35 -6.64 8.41 -2.27
CA LEU A 35 -7.17 7.65 -3.39
C LEU A 35 -8.23 6.64 -2.92
N VAL A 36 -7.95 5.89 -1.85
CA VAL A 36 -8.89 4.91 -1.30
C VAL A 36 -10.18 5.58 -0.85
N GLU A 37 -10.07 6.72 -0.15
CA GLU A 37 -11.24 7.49 0.27
C GLU A 37 -12.03 8.00 -0.94
N ALA A 38 -11.37 8.64 -1.89
CA ALA A 38 -12.03 9.20 -3.08
C ALA A 38 -12.78 8.16 -3.91
N VAL A 39 -12.22 6.95 -4.06
CA VAL A 39 -12.93 5.86 -4.75
C VAL A 39 -14.13 5.37 -3.94
N ARG A 40 -13.94 5.07 -2.65
CA ARG A 40 -15.02 4.56 -1.79
C ARG A 40 -16.13 5.58 -1.51
N HIS A 41 -15.84 6.86 -1.68
CA HIS A 41 -16.83 7.93 -1.57
C HIS A 41 -17.91 7.85 -2.65
N VAL A 42 -17.55 7.37 -3.85
CA VAL A 42 -18.46 7.37 -5.02
C VAL A 42 -18.76 5.97 -5.56
N THR A 43 -18.02 4.96 -5.13
CA THR A 43 -18.14 3.57 -5.59
C THR A 43 -18.31 2.63 -4.42
N ASP A 44 -19.38 1.85 -4.43
CA ASP A 44 -19.53 0.69 -3.53
C ASP A 44 -18.59 -0.44 -3.97
N VAL A 45 -17.61 -0.77 -3.14
CA VAL A 45 -16.55 -1.73 -3.46
C VAL A 45 -16.73 -3.00 -2.64
N THR A 46 -16.95 -4.13 -3.32
CA THR A 46 -17.13 -5.42 -2.65
C THR A 46 -15.82 -6.04 -2.15
N PHE A 47 -14.73 -5.89 -2.92
CA PHE A 47 -13.43 -6.44 -2.58
C PHE A 47 -12.34 -5.49 -3.03
N SER A 48 -11.37 -5.25 -2.15
CA SER A 48 -10.29 -4.30 -2.34
C SER A 48 -8.95 -4.96 -2.10
N HIS A 49 -8.02 -4.78 -3.03
CA HIS A 49 -6.67 -5.28 -2.85
C HIS A 49 -5.60 -4.29 -3.28
N LEU A 50 -4.54 -4.29 -2.49
CA LEU A 50 -3.36 -3.47 -2.67
C LEU A 50 -2.18 -4.35 -3.09
N GLU A 51 -1.50 -3.96 -4.16
CA GLU A 51 -0.23 -4.54 -4.59
C GLU A 51 0.90 -3.55 -4.29
N LEU A 52 1.89 -4.01 -3.52
CA LEU A 52 3.11 -3.28 -3.19
C LEU A 52 4.33 -4.06 -3.71
N PRO A 53 5.32 -3.39 -4.33
CA PRO A 53 6.55 -4.05 -4.75
C PRO A 53 7.45 -4.40 -3.56
N TRP A 54 7.48 -3.56 -2.53
CA TRP A 54 8.18 -3.81 -1.26
C TRP A 54 7.42 -3.16 -0.12
N LEU A 55 7.66 -3.64 1.11
CA LEU A 55 7.07 -3.08 2.31
C LEU A 55 7.97 -1.98 2.88
N PRO A 56 7.47 -0.74 3.04
CA PRO A 56 8.22 0.33 3.70
C PRO A 56 8.64 -0.08 5.12
N TRP A 57 9.84 0.31 5.52
CA TRP A 57 10.45 -0.07 6.81
C TRP A 57 10.59 -1.58 7.06
N ALA A 58 10.54 -2.44 6.03
CA ALA A 58 10.68 -3.90 6.17
C ALA A 58 11.89 -4.35 7.02
N ARG A 59 12.99 -3.59 7.00
CA ARG A 59 14.22 -3.88 7.76
C ARG A 59 14.15 -3.54 9.26
N GLN A 60 13.07 -2.90 9.71
CA GLN A 60 12.83 -2.47 11.10
C GLN A 60 11.64 -3.25 11.68
N ASP A 61 11.74 -4.57 11.63
CA ASP A 61 10.69 -5.56 11.94
C ASP A 61 10.74 -6.08 13.39
N ARG A 62 11.62 -5.54 14.22
CA ARG A 62 11.77 -5.95 15.63
C ARG A 62 12.40 -4.84 16.48
N HIS A 63 12.14 -4.90 17.78
CA HIS A 63 12.93 -4.14 18.75
C HIS A 63 14.30 -4.81 18.88
N MET A 64 15.40 -4.10 18.60
CA MET A 64 16.75 -4.66 18.74
C MET A 64 17.36 -4.36 20.11
N VAL A 65 17.17 -3.14 20.62
CA VAL A 65 17.55 -2.75 21.98
C VAL A 65 16.40 -2.09 22.75
N PRO A 66 16.45 -2.04 24.09
CA PRO A 66 15.48 -1.28 24.88
C PRO A 66 15.39 0.18 24.41
N GLY A 67 14.19 0.64 24.07
CA GLY A 67 13.94 1.99 23.57
C GLY A 67 13.81 2.11 22.05
N ASP A 68 14.18 1.08 21.27
CA ASP A 68 13.97 1.09 19.82
C ASP A 68 12.48 1.02 19.44
N SER A 69 12.16 1.56 18.27
CA SER A 69 10.83 1.42 17.66
C SER A 69 10.74 0.17 16.77
N PHE A 70 9.54 -0.40 16.70
CA PHE A 70 9.18 -1.40 15.69
C PHE A 70 8.43 -0.69 14.55
N ALA A 71 9.17 0.03 13.71
CA ALA A 71 8.61 0.90 12.68
C ALA A 71 7.73 0.14 11.68
N LEU A 72 8.09 -1.08 11.30
CA LEU A 72 7.27 -1.88 10.39
C LEU A 72 5.87 -2.15 10.96
N LYS A 73 5.76 -2.44 12.26
CA LYS A 73 4.48 -2.65 12.94
C LYS A 73 3.66 -1.37 13.02
N VAL A 74 4.31 -0.22 13.20
CA VAL A 74 3.65 1.09 13.16
C VAL A 74 3.06 1.33 11.77
N PHE A 75 3.87 1.16 10.73
CA PHE A 75 3.41 1.35 9.35
C PHE A 75 2.30 0.36 8.95
N ALA A 76 2.45 -0.93 9.29
CA ALA A 76 1.43 -1.94 9.00
C ALA A 76 0.08 -1.61 9.68
N ARG A 77 0.10 -1.07 10.91
CA ARG A 77 -1.11 -0.58 11.57
C ARG A 77 -1.76 0.57 10.81
N GLN A 78 -0.96 1.53 10.34
CA GLN A 78 -1.43 2.62 9.50
C GLN A 78 -2.03 2.11 8.18
N LEU A 79 -1.37 1.16 7.53
CA LEU A 79 -1.87 0.55 6.28
C LEU A 79 -3.21 -0.16 6.48
N ASN A 80 -3.36 -0.87 7.60
CA ASN A 80 -4.59 -1.56 7.94
C ASN A 80 -5.79 -0.61 8.15
N THR A 81 -5.57 0.66 8.49
CA THR A 81 -6.69 1.62 8.59
C THR A 81 -7.31 1.93 7.24
N LEU A 82 -6.63 1.63 6.12
CA LEU A 82 -7.19 1.77 4.79
C LEU A 82 -8.17 0.63 4.44
N GLY A 83 -8.24 -0.42 5.28
CA GLY A 83 -9.28 -1.45 5.20
C GLY A 83 -9.27 -2.24 3.90
N PHE A 84 -8.10 -2.61 3.38
CA PHE A 84 -8.01 -3.54 2.25
C PHE A 84 -8.32 -4.97 2.68
N ASP A 85 -9.02 -5.72 1.85
CA ASP A 85 -9.30 -7.15 2.07
C ASP A 85 -8.06 -8.02 1.85
N LYS A 86 -7.17 -7.57 0.95
CA LYS A 86 -5.92 -8.26 0.65
C LYS A 86 -4.80 -7.27 0.35
N VAL A 87 -3.64 -7.49 0.97
CA VAL A 87 -2.40 -6.80 0.62
C VAL A 87 -1.40 -7.83 0.09
N VAL A 88 -0.88 -7.60 -1.10
CA VAL A 88 0.16 -8.43 -1.73
C VAL A 88 1.44 -7.61 -1.76
N VAL A 89 2.51 -8.17 -1.21
CA VAL A 89 3.85 -7.59 -1.29
C VAL A 89 4.71 -8.54 -2.12
N LEU A 90 5.33 -8.04 -3.19
CA LEU A 90 6.18 -8.85 -4.07
C LEU A 90 7.52 -9.23 -3.45
N ASP A 91 7.98 -8.45 -2.46
CA ASP A 91 9.19 -8.61 -1.66
C ASP A 91 10.43 -9.18 -2.40
N PRO A 92 11.34 -8.32 -2.90
CA PRO A 92 12.60 -8.78 -3.48
C PRO A 92 13.58 -9.39 -2.46
N HIS A 93 13.22 -9.52 -1.16
CA HIS A 93 14.10 -10.09 -0.13
C HIS A 93 14.16 -11.62 -0.11
N SER A 94 13.40 -12.33 -0.95
CA SER A 94 13.61 -13.74 -1.25
C SER A 94 13.81 -13.95 -2.75
N ASP A 95 15.06 -14.15 -3.13
CA ASP A 95 15.56 -14.60 -4.43
C ASP A 95 15.79 -13.57 -5.57
N GLY A 96 17.03 -13.57 -6.06
CA GLY A 96 17.30 -13.51 -7.49
C GLY A 96 17.38 -12.14 -8.16
N ARG A 97 18.37 -11.31 -7.83
CA ARG A 97 19.00 -10.46 -8.86
C ARG A 97 19.89 -11.34 -9.75
N SER A 98 19.27 -12.18 -10.57
CA SER A 98 19.89 -12.93 -11.67
C SER A 98 19.03 -12.78 -12.92
N GLY A 99 19.56 -12.06 -13.91
CA GLY A 99 19.02 -11.94 -15.28
C GLY A 99 18.13 -10.71 -15.50
N GLY A 100 18.36 -9.82 -16.47
CA GLY A 100 19.16 -9.95 -17.68
C GLY A 100 19.97 -8.69 -17.99
N SER A 101 21.24 -8.92 -18.28
CA SER A 101 21.88 -8.32 -19.45
C SER A 101 21.25 -8.93 -20.71
N GLN A 102 20.52 -8.12 -21.48
CA GLN A 102 20.58 -8.01 -22.93
C GLN A 102 19.84 -6.73 -23.34
#